data_AF-A0A7Z0QHU9-F1
#
_entry.id   AF-A0A7Z0QHU9-F1
#
_cell.length_a   1.000
_cell.length_b   1.000
_cell.length_c   1.000
_cell.angle_alpha   90.00
_cell.angle_beta   90.00
_cell.angle_gamma   90.00
#
_symmetry.space_group_name_H-M   'P 1'
#
loop_
_entity.id
_entity.type
_entity.pdbx_description
1 polymer ?
#
loop_
_entity_poly.entity_id
_entity_poly.type
_entity_poly.pdbx_seq_one_letter_code
_entity_poly.pdbx_strand_id
1 'polypeptide(L)' 'MLRPSPRRSFYVVVSWSGDAGQDWSWEIRRKRRPMGIRLREAGFRSHRAAHEAGRIALEDFLNGLVIERASRSAL' A
#
# COMPACT_ATOMS: atom_id res chain seq x y z
N MET A 1 -23.91 -6.84 6.37
CA MET A 1 -22.82 -7.05 5.39
C MET A 1 -21.48 -7.05 6.13
N LEU A 2 -20.73 -8.16 6.12
CA LEU A 2 -19.40 -8.22 6.75
C LEU A 2 -18.46 -7.24 6.08
N ARG A 3 -17.96 -6.25 6.83
CA ARG A 3 -16.93 -5.33 6.34
C ARG A 3 -15.68 -6.17 6.04
N PRO A 4 -15.18 -6.21 4.79
CA PRO A 4 -14.00 -7.00 4.46
C PRO A 4 -12.85 -6.64 5.40
N SER A 5 -12.09 -7.64 5.85
CA SER A 5 -10.91 -7.37 6.67
C SER A 5 -9.99 -6.40 5.91
N PRO A 6 -9.33 -5.46 6.59
CA PRO A 6 -8.39 -4.54 5.97
C PRO A 6 -7.37 -5.30 5.09
N ARG A 7 -6.85 -6.43 5.59
CA ARG A 7 -5.92 -7.31 4.88
C ARG A 7 -6.40 -7.81 3.51
N ARG A 8 -7.71 -7.94 3.27
CA ARG A 8 -8.26 -8.36 1.97
C ARG A 8 -8.56 -7.19 1.03
N SER A 9 -8.47 -5.96 1.55
CA SER A 9 -8.90 -4.74 0.86
C SER A 9 -7.75 -3.94 0.26
N PHE A 10 -6.52 -4.10 0.74
CA PHE A 10 -5.34 -3.36 0.25
C PHE A 10 -4.38 -4.28 -0.50
N TYR A 11 -3.66 -3.75 -1.47
CA TYR A 11 -2.68 -4.48 -2.28
C TYR A 11 -1.62 -3.51 -2.83
N VAL A 12 -0.45 -4.05 -3.15
CA VAL A 12 0.65 -3.31 -3.77
C VAL A 12 0.56 -3.47 -5.29
N VAL A 13 0.76 -2.37 -6.00
CA VAL A 13 1.01 -2.36 -7.45
C VAL A 13 2.44 -1.90 -7.67
N VAL A 14 3.17 -2.61 -8.53
CA VAL A 14 4.49 -2.20 -8.98
C VAL A 14 4.39 -1.74 -10.44
N SER A 15 4.99 -0.60 -10.74
CA SER A 15 4.97 -0.02 -12.07
C SER A 15 6.33 0.52 -12.48
N TRP A 16 6.67 0.36 -13.75
CA TRP A 16 7.81 1.00 -14.39
C TRP A 16 7.37 2.35 -14.98
N SER A 17 8.12 3.40 -14.70
CA SER A 17 7.91 4.73 -15.30
C SER A 17 9.06 5.05 -16.25
N GLY A 18 8.81 4.90 -17.55
CA GLY A 18 9.79 5.19 -18.60
C GLY A 18 10.05 6.69 -18.83
N ASP A 19 9.10 7.55 -18.48
CA ASP A 19 9.08 8.93 -18.96
C ASP A 19 9.79 9.96 -18.06
N ALA A 20 10.05 9.63 -16.78
CA ALA A 20 10.55 10.61 -15.80
C ALA A 20 11.78 10.17 -14.99
N GLY A 21 12.33 8.99 -15.24
CA GLY A 21 13.46 8.50 -14.45
C GLY A 21 13.93 7.08 -14.77
N GLN A 22 13.23 6.32 -15.62
CA GLN A 22 13.51 4.90 -15.84
C GLN A 22 13.63 4.16 -14.50
N ASP A 23 12.60 4.31 -13.68
CA ASP A 23 12.59 3.78 -12.32
C ASP A 23 11.38 2.87 -12.09
N TRP A 24 11.60 1.87 -11.26
CA TRP A 24 10.52 1.11 -10.67
C TRP A 24 9.92 1.88 -9.50
N SER A 25 8.62 1.70 -9.31
CA SER A 25 7.83 2.34 -8.26
C SER A 25 6.80 1.37 -7.70
N TRP A 26 6.39 1.58 -6.46
CA TRP A 26 5.27 0.88 -5.85
C TRP A 26 4.18 1.86 -5.42
N GLU A 27 2.93 1.40 -5.39
CA GLU A 27 1.79 2.12 -4.83
C GLU A 27 0.89 1.15 -4.05
N ILE A 28 0.47 1.55 -2.84
CA ILE A 28 -0.58 0.82 -2.10
C ILE A 28 -1.94 1.32 -2.58
N ARG A 29 -2.79 0.39 -3.01
CA ARG A 29 -4.15 0.65 -3.46
C ARG A 29 -5.16 -0.10 -2.63
N ARG A 30 -6.40 0.41 -2.64
CA ARG A 30 -7.56 -0.22 -2.00
C ARG A 30 -8.56 -0.69 -3.04
N LYS A 31 -9.08 -1.91 -2.85
CA LYS A 31 -10.17 -2.47 -3.65
C LYS A 31 -11.46 -1.68 -3.42
N ARG A 32 -12.17 -1.37 -4.51
CA ARG A 32 -13.55 -0.83 -4.54
C ARG A 32 -13.77 0.57 -3.94
N ARG A 33 -12.84 1.11 -3.16
CA ARG A 33 -12.95 2.47 -2.59
C ARG A 33 -11.64 3.23 -2.74
N PRO A 34 -11.67 4.50 -3.16
CA PRO A 34 -10.47 5.34 -3.15
C PRO A 34 -9.95 5.53 -1.73
N MET A 35 -8.62 5.66 -1.59
CA MET A 35 -7.97 5.85 -0.30
C MET A 35 -7.97 7.30 0.18
N GLY A 36 -8.23 8.28 -0.71
CA GLY A 36 -8.11 9.71 -0.40
C GLY A 36 -6.67 10.23 -0.33
N ILE A 37 -5.71 9.34 -0.10
CA ILE A 37 -4.27 9.59 -0.16
C ILE A 37 -3.59 8.61 -1.12
N ARG A 38 -2.47 9.02 -1.72
CA ARG A 38 -1.58 8.13 -2.47
C ARG A 38 -0.38 7.77 -1.61
N LEU A 39 -0.19 6.48 -1.37
CA LEU A 39 1.00 5.94 -0.72
C LEU A 39 1.83 5.28 -1.82
N ARG A 40 2.92 5.93 -2.23
CA ARG A 40 3.80 5.47 -3.29
C ARG A 40 5.24 5.88 -3.04
N GLU A 41 6.15 5.14 -3.65
CA GLU A 41 7.58 5.47 -3.69
C GLU A 41 8.15 5.02 -5.03
N ALA A 42 9.17 5.73 -5.52
CA ALA A 42 9.82 5.49 -6.81
C ALA A 42 11.35 5.59 -6.66
N GLY A 43 12.10 5.33 -7.73
CA GLY A 43 13.57 5.36 -7.70
C GLY A 43 14.21 3.98 -7.50
N PHE A 44 13.43 2.90 -7.66
CA PHE A 44 13.95 1.56 -7.48
C PHE A 44 14.61 1.05 -8.75
N ARG A 45 15.82 0.49 -8.60
CA ARG A 45 16.60 -0.07 -9.72
C ARG A 45 16.04 -1.38 -10.30
N SER A 46 15.06 -2.01 -9.65
CA SER A 46 14.45 -3.24 -10.15
C SER A 46 13.01 -3.42 -9.66
N HIS A 47 12.23 -4.16 -10.43
CA HIS A 47 10.88 -4.59 -10.05
C HIS A 47 10.87 -5.29 -8.68
N ARG A 48 11.85 -6.17 -8.44
CA ARG A 48 11.96 -6.92 -7.18
C ARG A 48 12.19 -5.99 -5.98
N ALA A 49 13.04 -4.98 -6.13
CA ALA A 49 13.29 -4.00 -5.06
C ALA A 49 12.03 -3.18 -4.75
N ALA A 50 11.33 -2.69 -5.77
CA ALA A 50 10.07 -1.96 -5.59
C ALA A 50 8.98 -2.84 -4.96
N HIS A 51 8.87 -4.11 -5.40
CA HIS A 51 7.90 -5.05 -4.87
C HIS A 51 8.13 -5.34 -3.38
N GLU A 52 9.38 -5.58 -2.98
CA GLU A 52 9.70 -5.88 -1.59
C GLU A 52 9.48 -4.67 -0.69
N ALA A 53 9.93 -3.47 -1.11
CA ALA A 53 9.67 -2.24 -0.38
C ALA A 53 8.17 -1.98 -0.22
N GLY A 54 7.39 -2.17 -1.28
CA GLY A 54 5.94 -2.02 -1.24
C GLY A 54 5.26 -3.04 -0.32
N ARG A 55 5.75 -4.30 -0.28
CA ARG A 55 5.23 -5.35 0.63
C ARG A 55 5.42 -4.96 2.09
N ILE A 56 6.62 -4.49 2.45
CA ILE A 56 6.94 -4.01 3.80
C ILE A 56 6.04 -2.82 4.17
N ALA A 57 5.95 -1.83 3.29
CA ALA A 57 5.10 -0.66 3.50
C ALA A 57 3.61 -1.03 3.67
N LEU A 58 3.12 -2.04 2.93
CA LEU A 58 1.76 -2.54 3.07
C LEU A 58 1.54 -3.21 4.43
N GLU A 59 2.50 -4.00 4.91
CA GLU A 59 2.42 -4.63 6.23
C GLU A 59 2.36 -3.58 7.35
N ASP A 60 3.25 -2.58 7.30
CA ASP A 60 3.27 -1.48 8.27
C ASP A 60 1.96 -0.67 8.24
N PHE A 61 1.48 -0.34 7.04
CA PHE A 61 0.20 0.35 6.87
C PHE A 61 -0.97 -0.46 7.46
N LEU A 62 -1.03 -1.77 7.19
CA LEU A 62 -2.08 -2.64 7.73
C LEU A 62 -1.99 -2.78 9.26
N ASN A 63 -0.78 -2.84 9.81
CA ASN A 63 -0.56 -2.88 11.25
C ASN A 63 -1.04 -1.57 11.90
N GLY A 64 -0.72 -0.41 11.31
CA GLY A 64 -1.23 0.89 11.76
C GLY A 64 -2.75 0.97 11.77
N LEU A 65 -3.43 0.45 10.74
CA LEU A 65 -4.89 0.40 10.70
C LEU A 65 -5.52 -0.50 11.79
N VAL A 66 -4.83 -1.57 12.18
CA VAL A 66 -5.30 -2.45 13.27
C VAL A 66 -5.21 -1.72 14.61
N ILE A 67 -4.11 -1.03 14.87
CA ILE A 67 -3.89 -0.25 16.09
C ILE A 67 -4.97 0.85 16.20
N GLU A 68 -5.17 1.65 15.16
CA GLU A 68 -6.15 2.74 15.17
C GLU A 68 -7.58 2.25 15.43
N ARG A 69 -7.96 1.11 14.82
CA ARG A 69 -9.28 0.53 15.01
C ARG A 69 -9.48 -0.02 16.41
N ALA A 70 -8.45 -0.59 17.03
CA ALA A 70 -8.50 -1.03 18.42
C ALA A 70 -8.68 0.18 19.36
N SER A 71 -7.94 1.27 19.13
CA SER A 71 -8.06 2.50 19.93
C SER A 71 -9.44 3.16 19.81
N ARG A 72 -10.08 3.15 18.63
CA ARG A 72 -11.45 3.69 18.46
C ARG A 72 -12.57 2.79 18.94
N SER A 73 -12.32 1.49 19.15
CA SER A 73 -13.34 0.54 19.64
C SER A 73 -13.36 0.44 21.17
N ALA A 74 -12.41 1.09 21.85
CA ALA A 74 -12.28 1.12 23.31
C ALA A 74 -12.89 2.39 23.96
N LEU A 75 -13.55 3.23 23.15
CA LEU A 75 -14.38 4.37 23.55
C LEU A 75 -15.84 4.04 23.27
#